data_AF-B9RY07-F1
#
_entry.id   AF-B9RY07-F1
#
_cell.length_a   1.000
_cell.length_b   1.000
_cell.length_c   1.000
_cell.angle_alpha   90.00
_cell.angle_beta   90.00
_cell.angle_gamma   90.00
#
_symmetry.space_group_name_H-M   'P 1'
#
loop_
_entity.id
_entity.type
_entity.pdbx_description
1 polymer ?
#
loop_
_entity_poly.entity_id
_entity_poly.type
_entity_poly.pdbx_seq_one_letter_code
_entity_poly.pdbx_strand_id
1 'polypeptide(L)'
;MERIEALEKTLKTLRKHEDFIDADSLILFPNARIPPKFKMLDLDRFDSTSFLKGHLNIYVGAMKPLGINNELLAQLFQRTLKRAILKWFLSLEEKHTQKMG
;
A
#
# COMPACT_ATOMS: atom_id res chain seq x y z
N MET A 1 -10.45 -27.51 -35.16
CA MET A 1 -9.67 -26.27 -35.24
C MET A 1 -10.23 -25.22 -34.28
N GLU A 2 -11.52 -24.86 -34.37
CA GLU A 2 -12.16 -23.83 -33.52
C GLU A 2 -11.99 -24.02 -32.00
N ARG A 3 -12.02 -25.25 -31.48
CA ARG A 3 -11.81 -25.52 -30.04
C ARG A 3 -10.41 -25.14 -29.55
N ILE A 4 -9.39 -25.28 -30.40
CA ILE A 4 -8.01 -24.94 -30.05
C ILE A 4 -7.83 -23.42 -30.09
N GLU A 5 -8.36 -22.75 -31.11
CA GLU A 5 -8.34 -21.28 -31.21
C GLU A 5 -9.10 -20.60 -30.06
N ALA A 6 -10.24 -21.16 -29.65
CA ALA A 6 -10.96 -20.69 -28.46
C ALA A 6 -10.12 -20.84 -27.18
N LEU A 7 -9.41 -21.95 -27.05
CA LEU A 7 -8.51 -22.20 -25.92
C LEU A 7 -7.34 -21.20 -25.91
N GLU A 8 -6.71 -20.97 -27.05
CA GLU A 8 -5.60 -20.02 -27.21
C GLU A 8 -6.03 -18.59 -26.92
N LYS A 9 -7.23 -18.19 -27.36
CA LYS A 9 -7.79 -16.87 -27.07
C LYS A 9 -8.09 -16.69 -25.59
N THR A 10 -8.60 -17.73 -24.92
CA THR A 10 -8.81 -17.73 -23.47
C THR A 10 -7.48 -17.65 -22.72
N LEU A 11 -6.46 -18.44 -23.10
CA LEU A 11 -5.14 -18.39 -22.49
C LEU A 11 -4.46 -17.03 -22.69
N LYS A 12 -4.59 -16.42 -23.87
CA LYS A 12 -4.04 -15.09 -24.16
C LYS A 12 -4.77 -13.99 -23.38
N THR A 13 -6.06 -14.17 -23.11
CA THR A 13 -6.84 -13.26 -22.26
C THR A 13 -6.48 -13.44 -20.78
N LEU A 14 -6.32 -14.67 -20.30
CA LEU A 14 -5.85 -14.97 -18.94
C LEU A 14 -4.44 -14.45 -18.70
N ARG A 15 -3.55 -14.56 -19.69
CA ARG A 15 -2.19 -14.01 -19.64
C ARG A 15 -2.16 -12.48 -19.70
N LYS A 16 -3.16 -11.85 -20.32
CA LYS A 16 -3.39 -10.40 -20.21
C LYS A 16 -3.99 -10.03 -18.85
N HIS A 17 -4.65 -10.96 -18.17
CA HIS A 17 -5.22 -10.74 -16.83
C HIS A 17 -4.20 -11.01 -15.72
N GLU A 18 -3.11 -11.73 -16.02
CA GLU A 18 -1.80 -11.56 -15.36
C GLU A 18 -1.18 -10.21 -15.78
N ASP A 19 -1.91 -9.13 -15.51
CA ASP A 19 -1.28 -7.82 -15.41
C ASP A 19 -0.32 -7.92 -14.22
N PHE A 20 0.95 -8.21 -14.49
CA PHE A 20 1.98 -8.20 -13.48
C PHE A 20 1.98 -6.80 -12.87
N ILE A 21 1.54 -6.70 -11.61
CA ILE A 21 1.59 -5.44 -10.88
C ILE A 21 3.07 -5.10 -10.73
N ASP A 22 3.48 -4.00 -11.37
CA ASP A 22 4.81 -3.45 -11.20
C ASP A 22 4.98 -3.08 -9.72
N ALA A 23 5.89 -3.76 -9.03
CA ALA A 23 6.12 -3.52 -7.61
C ALA A 23 6.54 -2.08 -7.33
N ASP A 24 7.25 -1.45 -8.27
CA ASP A 24 7.67 -0.06 -8.16
C ASP A 24 6.49 0.91 -8.27
N SER A 25 5.44 0.54 -9.02
CA SER A 25 4.20 1.33 -9.09
C SER A 25 3.42 1.39 -7.76
N LEU A 26 3.72 0.48 -6.83
CA LEU A 26 3.08 0.43 -5.50
C LEU A 26 3.85 1.21 -4.43
N ILE A 27 5.04 1.71 -4.75
CA ILE A 27 5.91 2.39 -3.79
C ILE A 27 5.73 3.90 -3.90
N LEU A 28 5.18 4.52 -2.86
CA LEU A 28 5.01 5.98 -2.79
C LEU A 28 6.35 6.75 -2.80
N PHE A 29 7.39 6.17 -2.20
CA PHE A 29 8.71 6.80 -2.05
C PHE A 29 9.81 5.81 -2.44
N PRO A 30 10.14 5.66 -3.74
CA PRO A 30 11.04 4.60 -4.22
C PRO A 30 12.48 4.73 -3.71
N ASN A 31 12.87 5.95 -3.31
CA ASN A 31 14.19 6.21 -2.75
C ASN A 31 14.27 5.98 -1.24
N ALA A 32 13.13 5.78 -0.55
CA ALA A 32 13.10 5.60 0.88
C ALA A 32 13.78 4.29 1.29
N ARG A 33 14.76 4.36 2.21
CA ARG A 33 15.53 3.21 2.66
C ARG A 33 15.23 2.88 4.11
N ILE A 34 14.71 1.68 4.34
CA ILE A 34 14.47 1.17 5.68
C ILE A 34 15.80 1.14 6.46
N PRO A 35 15.85 1.69 7.69
CA PRO A 35 17.05 1.65 8.52
C PRO A 35 17.53 0.21 8.78
N PRO A 36 18.86 -0.01 8.89
CA PRO A 36 19.38 -1.31 9.27
C PRO A 36 18.76 -1.79 10.59
N LYS A 37 18.38 -3.08 10.64
CA LYS A 37 17.78 -3.73 11.82
C LYS A 37 16.37 -3.23 12.18
N PHE A 38 15.73 -2.41 11.36
CA PHE A 38 14.33 -2.04 11.59
C PHE A 38 13.44 -3.28 11.65
N LYS A 39 12.57 -3.32 12.65
CA LYS A 39 11.47 -4.27 12.76
C LYS A 39 10.19 -3.47 12.85
N MET A 40 9.19 -3.87 12.07
CA MET A 40 7.87 -3.27 12.17
C MET A 40 7.31 -3.50 13.58
N LEU A 41 6.82 -2.45 14.19
CA LEU A 41 6.14 -2.53 15.47
C LEU A 41 4.75 -3.15 15.29
N ASP A 42 4.35 -3.98 16.23
CA ASP A 42 2.98 -4.45 16.33
C ASP A 42 2.15 -3.37 17.06
N LEU A 43 1.61 -2.45 16.27
CA LEU A 43 0.74 -1.38 16.76
C LEU A 43 -0.72 -1.79 16.55
N ASP A 44 -1.56 -1.40 17.50
CA ASP A 44 -3.01 -1.54 17.37
C ASP A 44 -3.48 -0.92 16.06
N ARG A 45 -4.24 -1.70 15.28
CA ARG A 45 -4.70 -1.24 13.97
C ARG A 45 -5.91 -0.34 14.11
N PHE A 46 -5.82 0.85 13.51
CA PHE A 46 -6.88 1.84 13.48
C PHE A 46 -8.10 1.35 12.70
N ASP A 47 -9.27 1.43 13.32
CA ASP A 47 -10.53 0.90 12.79
C ASP A 47 -11.67 1.94 12.74
N SER A 48 -11.31 3.23 12.76
CA SER A 48 -12.20 4.41 12.84
C SER A 48 -12.94 4.65 14.15
N THR A 49 -12.84 3.76 15.14
CA THR A 49 -13.51 3.98 16.43
C THR A 49 -12.73 4.93 17.34
N SER A 50 -11.42 5.02 17.16
CA SER A 50 -10.53 5.93 17.89
C SER A 50 -10.27 7.23 17.12
N PHE A 51 -9.66 8.20 17.78
CA PHE A 51 -9.33 9.48 17.14
C PHE A 51 -8.08 9.34 16.26
N LEU A 52 -8.23 9.57 14.95
CA LEU A 52 -7.14 9.42 13.96
C LEU A 52 -5.88 10.20 14.33
N LYS A 53 -6.01 11.44 14.81
CA LYS A 53 -4.85 12.24 15.24
C LYS A 53 -4.17 11.68 16.50
N GLY A 54 -4.92 11.04 17.39
CA GLY A 54 -4.34 10.29 18.52
C GLY A 54 -3.53 9.09 18.03
N HIS A 55 -4.09 8.32 17.09
CA HIS A 55 -3.40 7.20 16.44
C HIS A 55 -2.12 7.63 15.72
N LEU A 56 -2.17 8.75 14.97
CA LEU A 56 -1.00 9.32 14.31
C LEU A 56 0.08 9.76 15.30
N ASN A 57 -0.29 10.39 16.42
CA ASN A 57 0.68 10.77 17.45
C ASN A 57 1.41 9.55 18.03
N ILE A 58 0.68 8.48 18.34
CA ILE A 58 1.26 7.22 18.84
C ILE A 58 2.18 6.62 17.79
N TYR A 59 1.71 6.50 16.55
CA TYR A 59 2.48 5.94 15.44
C TYR A 59 3.78 6.70 15.18
N VAL A 60 3.72 8.02 15.02
CA VAL A 60 4.89 8.86 14.76
C VAL A 60 5.85 8.82 15.95
N GLY A 61 5.33 8.89 17.18
CA GLY A 61 6.11 8.81 18.40
C GLY A 61 6.85 7.49 18.56
N ALA A 62 6.25 6.37 18.14
CA ALA A 62 6.87 5.05 18.21
C ALA A 62 7.91 4.82 17.10
N MET A 63 7.68 5.36 15.91
CA MET A 63 8.49 5.10 14.72
C MET A 63 9.70 6.03 14.60
N LYS A 64 9.58 7.31 15.01
CA LYS A 64 10.68 8.29 14.94
C LYS A 64 11.95 7.86 15.69
N PRO A 65 11.88 7.32 16.93
CA PRO A 65 13.06 6.84 17.65
C PRO A 65 13.77 5.66 16.97
N LEU A 66 13.07 4.92 16.10
CA LEU A 66 13.65 3.81 15.32
C LEU A 66 14.38 4.28 14.05
N GLY A 67 14.56 5.59 13.87
CA GLY A 67 15.25 6.17 12.71
C GLY A 67 14.38 6.24 11.46
N ILE A 68 13.05 6.14 11.59
CA ILE A 68 12.13 6.19 10.45
C ILE A 68 11.89 7.64 10.02
N ASN A 69 12.21 7.93 8.75
CA ASN A 69 12.02 9.25 8.15
C ASN A 69 10.55 9.49 7.74
N ASN A 70 10.22 10.71 7.29
CA ASN A 70 8.84 11.08 6.96
C ASN A 70 8.27 10.26 5.78
N GLU A 71 9.10 9.91 4.81
CA GLU A 71 8.71 9.12 3.63
C GLU A 71 8.29 7.71 4.03
N LEU A 72 9.12 7.03 4.84
CA LEU A 72 8.81 5.71 5.39
C LEU A 72 7.63 5.76 6.36
N LEU A 73 7.48 6.85 7.13
CA LEU A 73 6.30 7.03 7.98
C LEU A 73 5.02 6.97 7.14
N ALA A 74 4.98 7.72 6.03
CA ALA A 74 3.83 7.72 5.12
C ALA A 74 3.64 6.34 4.47
N GLN A 75 4.71 5.72 3.96
CA GLN A 75 4.65 4.43 3.27
C GLN A 75 4.22 3.27 4.19
N LEU A 76 4.63 3.28 5.46
CA LEU A 76 4.32 2.23 6.42
C LEU A 76 2.98 2.43 7.14
N PHE A 77 2.40 3.64 7.08
CA PHE A 77 1.18 3.97 7.82
C PHE A 77 0.01 3.04 7.49
N GLN A 78 -0.14 2.66 6.22
CA GLN A 78 -1.18 1.73 5.76
C GLN A 78 -1.20 0.39 6.53
N ARG A 79 -0.06 -0.06 7.06
CA ARG A 79 0.05 -1.31 7.84
C ARG A 79 -0.62 -1.21 9.22
N THR A 80 -0.84 0.02 9.69
CA THR A 80 -1.52 0.31 10.96
C THR A 80 -3.03 0.47 10.79
N LEU A 81 -3.60 0.20 9.62
CA LEU A 81 -5.03 0.34 9.34
C LEU A 81 -5.73 -1.01 9.33
N LYS A 82 -6.97 -1.07 9.86
CA LYS A 82 -7.87 -2.19 9.59
C LYS A 82 -8.39 -2.13 8.16
N ARG A 83 -8.86 -3.28 7.67
CA ARG A 83 -9.25 -3.49 6.27
C ARG A 83 -10.19 -2.42 5.71
N ALA A 84 -11.22 -2.02 6.47
CA ALA A 84 -12.18 -1.01 6.01
C ALA A 84 -11.52 0.36 5.77
N ILE A 85 -10.64 0.78 6.70
CA ILE A 85 -9.95 2.06 6.61
C ILE A 85 -8.83 2.01 5.57
N LEU A 86 -8.14 0.87 5.46
CA LEU A 86 -7.16 0.65 4.39
C LEU A 86 -7.80 0.83 3.00
N LYS A 87 -8.99 0.25 2.77
CA LYS A 87 -9.73 0.42 1.51
C LYS A 87 -10.05 1.89 1.23
N TRP A 88 -10.55 2.62 2.24
CA TRP A 88 -10.80 4.05 2.11
C TRP A 88 -9.51 4.83 1.80
N PHE A 89 -8.44 4.56 2.54
CA PHE A 89 -7.15 5.22 2.37
C PHE A 89 -6.59 5.04 0.96
N LEU A 90 -6.55 3.81 0.44
CA LEU A 90 -6.08 3.52 -0.92
C LEU A 90 -6.98 4.17 -1.99
N SER A 91 -8.28 4.30 -1.74
CA SER A 91 -9.19 5.00 -2.67
C SER A 91 -8.94 6.52 -2.76
N LEU A 92 -8.21 7.10 -1.80
CA LEU A 92 -7.77 8.50 -1.88
C LEU A 92 -6.59 8.65 -2.85
N GLU A 93 -5.66 7.69 -2.86
CA GLU A 93 -4.49 7.71 -3.74
C GLU A 93 -4.90 7.62 -5.21
N GLU A 94 -5.87 6.76 -5.53
CA GLU A 94 -6.43 6.59 -6.89
C GLU A 94 -7.09 7.88 -7.42
N LYS A 95 -7.72 8.67 -6.55
CA LYS A 95 -8.33 9.96 -6.92
C LYS A 95 -7.32 11.08 -7.12
N HIS A 96 -6.13 10.96 -6.51
CA HIS A 96 -5.05 11.92 -6.67
C HIS A 96 -4.26 11.70 -7.96
N THR A 97 -4.08 10.45 -8.39
CA THR A 97 -3.42 10.12 -9.67
C THR A 97 -4.26 10.48 -10.90
N GLN A 98 -5.59 10.56 -10.79
CA GLN A 98 -6.48 11.03 -11.87
C GLN A 98 -6.48 12.55 -12.13
N LYS A 99 -5.94 13.38 -11.22
CA LYS A 99 -5.92 14.84 -11.37
C LYS A 99 -4.64 15.40 -11.98
N MET A 100 -3.64 14.56 -12.27
CA MET A 100 -2.38 14.96 -12.91
C MET A 100 -2.15 14.25 -14.25
N GLY A 101 -3.19 13.65 -14.82
CA GLY A 101 -3.20 13.11 -16.19
C GLY A 101 -3.95 14.02 -17.16
#